data_AF-F9T358-F1
#
_entry.id   AF-F9T358-F1
#
_cell.length_a   1.000
_cell.length_b   1.000
_cell.length_c   1.000
_cell.angle_alpha   90.00
_cell.angle_beta   90.00
_cell.angle_gamma   90.00
#
_symmetry.space_group_name_H-M   'P 1'
#
loop_
_entity.id
_entity.type
_entity.pdbx_description
1 polymer ?
#
loop_
_entity_poly.entity_id
_entity_poly.type
_entity_poly.pdbx_seq_one_letter_code
_entity_poly.pdbx_strand_id
1 'polypeptide(L)'
;MFQSFYSQRPKAEVSGFFLLSILSLWGCGGGSGDTPALRESMTPETTNIEPYISIQHGDPEQMPTVLLYSDGGPLSYADDDTFGFISQIDDENGEKIDFTNIAFVYVKQSQMIQTQNYAQTRAYNLIEQDAQQSADILYQVAKYYKSQGKTVYVQGASHGGFVVLAMLAKYGPQAADAFLVQSSRLNTPEALIDAFKSNQRAGFVYDNSAFQEGELIIHTDYWLESCQPRQDIALDSCASNSERSIVELQQNMDKLNAAIATPRYVSILDQYDDLSNLGFTFANNDEQLGGLSAEESTFLTQKGAILFEVEGGGHVGGALTKQVAAMREVFLMPSQ
;
A
#
# COMPACT_ATOMS: atom_id res chain seq x y z
N MET A 1 -30.38 -47.11 40.83
CA MET A 1 -29.54 -48.23 41.29
C MET A 1 -28.10 -47.85 40.97
N PHE A 2 -27.35 -47.42 42.01
CA PHE A 2 -25.88 -47.31 42.20
C PHE A 2 -24.96 -46.85 41.02
N GLN A 3 -23.92 -46.03 41.16
CA GLN A 3 -23.31 -45.18 42.20
C GLN A 3 -22.17 -44.40 41.51
N SER A 4 -21.82 -43.23 42.05
CA SER A 4 -20.65 -42.38 41.74
C SER A 4 -19.30 -43.09 41.97
N PHE A 5 -18.25 -42.72 41.23
CA PHE A 5 -16.89 -42.61 41.78
C PHE A 5 -16.06 -41.49 41.15
N TYR A 6 -15.63 -40.58 42.04
CA TYR A 6 -14.52 -39.63 41.92
C TYR A 6 -13.17 -40.36 41.78
N SER A 7 -12.19 -39.72 41.12
CA SER A 7 -10.77 -39.93 41.42
C SER A 7 -9.95 -38.68 41.08
N GLN A 8 -9.06 -38.32 42.01
CA GLN A 8 -8.30 -37.08 42.10
C GLN A 8 -6.98 -37.10 41.32
N ARG A 9 -6.42 -35.90 41.12
CA ARG A 9 -5.07 -35.57 40.62
C ARG A 9 -3.95 -36.16 41.48
N PRO A 10 -2.70 -36.06 41.00
CA PRO A 10 -1.66 -35.45 41.82
C PRO A 10 -0.98 -34.25 41.17
N LYS A 11 -0.59 -33.32 42.04
CA LYS A 11 0.30 -32.18 41.81
C LYS A 11 1.75 -32.67 41.73
N ALA A 12 2.55 -31.99 40.92
CA ALA A 12 3.99 -31.87 41.16
C ALA A 12 4.39 -30.41 40.90
N GLU A 13 4.69 -29.70 41.99
CA GLU A 13 5.56 -28.53 42.00
C GLU A 13 7.01 -29.02 41.86
N VAL A 14 7.91 -28.18 41.34
CA VAL A 14 9.21 -27.84 41.95
C VAL A 14 10.00 -26.93 40.99
N SER A 15 10.20 -25.71 41.49
CA SER A 15 11.43 -24.90 41.48
C SER A 15 12.03 -24.39 40.17
N GLY A 16 12.22 -23.07 40.17
CA GLY A 16 12.87 -22.31 39.10
C GLY A 16 14.39 -22.35 39.12
N PHE A 17 14.95 -21.74 38.08
CA PHE A 17 16.31 -21.20 38.10
C PHE A 17 16.37 -20.00 37.15
N PHE A 18 16.72 -18.85 37.72
CA PHE A 18 17.21 -17.66 37.03
C PHE A 18 18.58 -17.96 36.42
N LEU A 19 18.85 -17.49 35.20
CA LEU A 19 20.21 -17.22 34.74
C LEU A 19 20.21 -16.12 33.67
N LEU A 20 20.43 -14.89 34.14
CA LEU A 20 21.02 -13.81 33.38
C LEU A 20 22.41 -14.25 32.92
N SER A 21 22.68 -14.15 31.62
CA SER A 21 24.03 -14.26 31.07
C SER A 21 24.36 -12.99 30.32
N ILE A 22 24.96 -12.04 31.04
CA ILE A 22 25.69 -10.90 30.46
C ILE A 22 27.07 -11.42 30.07
N LEU A 23 27.44 -11.29 28.80
CA LEU A 23 28.82 -11.46 28.35
C LEU A 23 29.16 -10.27 27.44
N SER A 24 29.83 -9.31 28.04
CA SER A 24 30.59 -8.26 27.39
C SER A 24 31.98 -8.80 27.06
N LEU A 25 32.41 -8.64 25.80
CA LEU A 25 33.82 -8.57 25.45
C LEU A 25 34.05 -7.47 24.43
N TRP A 26 35.11 -6.72 24.71
CA TRP A 26 35.62 -5.57 24.00
C TRP A 26 36.20 -5.90 22.62
N GLY A 27 36.11 -4.93 21.72
CA GLY A 27 36.96 -4.83 20.54
C GLY A 27 37.15 -3.36 20.16
N CYS A 28 38.26 -2.76 20.60
CA CYS A 28 38.76 -1.51 20.04
C CYS A 28 39.45 -1.80 18.70
N GLY A 29 39.10 -1.04 17.66
CA GLY A 29 39.81 -1.00 16.39
C GLY A 29 39.36 0.20 15.57
N GLY A 30 40.13 1.29 15.64
CA GLY A 30 39.87 2.52 14.90
C GLY A 30 40.18 2.37 13.40
N GLY A 31 39.34 3.00 12.59
CA GLY A 31 39.52 3.17 11.15
C GLY A 31 38.45 4.12 10.63
N SER A 32 38.83 5.37 10.36
CA SER A 32 38.00 6.41 9.77
C SER A 32 37.49 5.98 8.39
N GLY A 33 36.18 5.89 8.24
CA GLY A 33 35.48 5.75 6.98
C GLY A 33 34.02 6.05 7.23
N ASP A 34 33.46 6.98 6.46
CA ASP A 34 32.09 7.48 6.59
C ASP A 34 31.06 6.34 6.62
N THR A 35 30.57 6.03 7.82
CA THR A 35 29.37 5.21 8.00
C THR A 35 28.14 6.05 7.67
N PRO A 36 27.23 5.59 6.78
CA PRO A 36 25.91 6.20 6.66
C PRO A 36 25.25 6.14 8.03
N ALA A 37 24.58 7.23 8.41
CA ALA A 37 23.86 7.35 9.67
C ALA A 37 23.10 6.04 9.98
N LEU A 38 23.42 5.45 11.14
CA LEU A 38 22.73 4.29 11.68
C LEU A 38 21.24 4.60 11.74
N ARG A 39 20.48 3.90 10.88
CA ARG A 39 19.02 3.87 10.84
C ARG A 39 18.54 3.44 12.23
N GLU A 40 17.84 4.31 12.95
CA GLU A 40 17.10 3.90 14.14
C GLU A 40 16.13 2.80 13.70
N SER A 41 16.33 1.57 14.20
CA SER A 41 15.29 0.56 14.10
C SER A 41 14.09 1.12 14.84
N MET A 42 12.99 1.36 14.13
CA MET A 42 11.77 1.88 14.73
C MET A 42 11.31 0.90 15.82
N THR A 43 11.52 1.27 17.08
CA THR A 43 11.00 0.52 18.21
C THR A 43 9.50 0.79 18.33
N PRO A 44 8.69 -0.13 18.89
CA PRO A 44 7.23 -0.08 18.86
C PRO A 44 6.56 1.04 19.69
N GLU A 45 7.33 2.04 20.15
CA GLU A 45 6.93 3.07 21.13
C GLU A 45 6.98 4.51 20.59
N THR A 46 7.13 4.73 19.29
CA THR A 46 7.05 6.10 18.77
C THR A 46 5.60 6.60 18.79
N THR A 47 5.25 7.36 19.84
CA THR A 47 3.96 8.07 19.97
C THR A 47 3.84 9.29 19.07
N ASN A 48 4.93 9.70 18.41
CA ASN A 48 4.94 10.85 17.52
C ASN A 48 4.68 10.41 16.07
N ILE A 49 3.47 10.64 15.58
CA ILE A 49 3.08 10.37 14.19
C ILE A 49 3.16 11.60 13.27
N GLU A 50 3.40 12.79 13.81
CA GLU A 50 3.40 14.06 13.07
C GLU A 50 4.26 14.05 11.79
N PRO A 51 5.47 13.45 11.76
CA PRO A 51 6.26 13.42 10.53
C PRO A 51 5.59 12.65 9.39
N TYR A 52 4.71 11.70 9.72
CA TYR A 52 4.12 10.73 8.80
C TYR A 52 2.77 11.15 8.26
N ILE A 53 2.16 12.21 8.79
CA ILE A 53 0.80 12.58 8.44
C ILE A 53 0.71 13.98 7.82
N SER A 54 -0.39 14.21 7.11
CA SER A 54 -0.91 15.54 6.79
C SER A 54 -2.43 15.51 7.02
N ILE A 55 -2.96 16.44 7.81
CA ILE A 55 -4.39 16.53 8.11
C ILE A 55 -5.07 17.30 6.97
N GLN A 56 -6.03 16.67 6.33
CA GLN A 56 -6.65 17.15 5.09
C GLN A 56 -8.09 17.64 5.30
N HIS A 57 -8.82 17.08 6.27
CA HIS A 57 -10.16 17.52 6.65
C HIS A 57 -10.45 17.16 8.10
N GLY A 58 -11.20 18.02 8.80
CA GLY A 58 -11.57 17.82 10.20
C GLY A 58 -10.38 17.89 11.16
N ASP A 59 -10.67 17.86 12.46
CA ASP A 59 -9.65 17.76 13.51
C ASP A 59 -9.67 16.34 14.08
N PRO A 60 -8.62 15.51 13.86
CA PRO A 60 -8.59 14.14 14.34
C PRO A 60 -8.64 14.02 15.87
N GLU A 61 -8.28 15.07 16.62
CA GLU A 61 -8.44 15.08 18.08
C GLU A 61 -9.92 15.15 18.48
N GLN A 62 -10.72 15.89 17.73
CA GLN A 62 -12.15 16.13 18.02
C GLN A 62 -13.08 15.10 17.36
N MET A 63 -12.69 14.56 16.20
CA MET A 63 -13.54 13.64 15.44
C MET A 63 -13.51 12.22 16.02
N PRO A 64 -14.65 11.52 16.12
CA PRO A 64 -14.68 10.14 16.61
C PRO A 64 -14.08 9.13 15.62
N THR A 65 -14.03 9.48 14.33
CA THR A 65 -13.56 8.63 13.24
C THR A 65 -12.41 9.29 12.50
N VAL A 66 -11.43 8.49 12.10
CA VAL A 66 -10.31 8.91 11.24
C VAL A 66 -10.24 8.01 10.02
N LEU A 67 -10.23 8.60 8.82
CA LEU A 67 -9.88 7.91 7.58
C LEU A 67 -8.43 8.21 7.24
N LEU A 68 -7.64 7.14 7.19
CA LEU A 68 -6.25 7.15 6.75
C LEU A 68 -6.19 6.86 5.27
N TYR A 69 -5.56 7.74 4.51
CA TYR A 69 -5.42 7.57 3.07
C TYR A 69 -3.94 7.36 2.69
N SER A 70 -3.67 6.30 1.94
CA SER A 70 -2.37 6.04 1.31
C SER A 70 -2.48 6.20 -0.19
N ASP A 71 -1.70 7.13 -0.75
CA ASP A 71 -1.90 7.57 -2.12
C ASP A 71 -1.33 6.62 -3.18
N GLY A 72 -1.80 6.82 -4.42
CA GLY A 72 -1.28 6.18 -5.60
C GLY A 72 0.13 6.64 -6.00
N GLY A 73 0.53 6.24 -7.19
CA GLY A 73 1.87 6.45 -7.72
C GLY A 73 2.65 5.14 -7.83
N PRO A 74 3.88 5.03 -7.29
CA PRO A 74 4.41 5.85 -6.22
C PRO A 74 4.96 7.17 -6.74
N LEU A 75 4.76 8.22 -5.94
CA LEU A 75 5.36 9.54 -6.12
C LEU A 75 6.39 9.77 -5.02
N SER A 76 7.43 10.54 -5.32
CA SER A 76 8.42 10.94 -4.33
C SER A 76 7.95 12.08 -3.43
N TYR A 77 6.81 12.71 -3.69
CA TYR A 77 6.29 13.78 -2.84
C TYR A 77 4.90 13.41 -2.30
N ALA A 78 4.50 14.06 -1.21
CA ALA A 78 3.12 13.99 -0.74
C ALA A 78 2.30 15.03 -1.51
N ASP A 79 1.11 14.65 -1.95
CA ASP A 79 0.15 15.63 -2.46
C ASP A 79 -0.50 16.36 -1.27
N ASP A 80 -0.61 17.69 -1.38
CA ASP A 80 -1.17 18.53 -0.33
C ASP A 80 -2.71 18.59 -0.40
N ASP A 81 -3.36 18.17 -1.50
CA ASP A 81 -4.82 18.22 -1.68
C ASP A 81 -5.42 16.92 -2.23
N THR A 82 -5.13 15.81 -1.56
CA THR A 82 -5.75 14.51 -1.89
C THR A 82 -7.21 14.42 -1.43
N PHE A 83 -7.70 15.34 -0.61
CA PHE A 83 -9.11 15.35 -0.21
C PHE A 83 -10.01 16.06 -1.23
N GLY A 84 -9.46 17.00 -2.01
CA GLY A 84 -10.18 17.67 -3.09
C GLY A 84 -10.85 16.68 -4.05
N PHE A 85 -10.21 15.55 -4.34
CA PHE A 85 -10.82 14.53 -5.20
C PHE A 85 -11.95 13.76 -4.49
N ILE A 86 -11.79 13.37 -3.23
CA ILE A 86 -12.79 12.57 -2.48
C ILE A 86 -14.07 13.38 -2.22
N SER A 87 -13.93 14.67 -1.93
CA SER A 87 -15.04 15.53 -1.55
C SER A 87 -15.91 16.01 -2.71
N GLN A 88 -15.43 15.85 -3.95
CA GLN A 88 -16.11 16.31 -5.17
C GLN A 88 -16.89 15.22 -5.89
N ILE A 89 -16.81 13.97 -5.44
CA ILE A 89 -17.43 12.84 -6.13
C ILE A 89 -18.82 12.57 -5.54
N ASP A 90 -19.80 12.48 -6.44
CA ASP A 90 -21.14 11.96 -6.17
C ASP A 90 -21.17 10.47 -6.56
N ASP A 91 -22.02 9.66 -5.91
CA ASP A 91 -22.33 8.33 -6.44
C ASP A 91 -23.23 8.40 -7.69
N GLU A 92 -23.54 7.23 -8.24
CA GLU A 92 -24.42 7.07 -9.42
C GLU A 92 -25.83 7.65 -9.23
N ASN A 93 -26.26 7.91 -7.99
CA ASN A 93 -27.54 8.53 -7.66
C ASN A 93 -27.42 10.03 -7.34
N GLY A 94 -26.23 10.61 -7.41
CA GLY A 94 -25.97 12.01 -7.05
C GLY A 94 -25.80 12.24 -5.55
N GLU A 95 -25.61 11.18 -4.74
CA GLU A 95 -25.43 11.31 -3.29
C GLU A 95 -23.95 11.54 -2.93
N LYS A 96 -23.72 12.35 -1.88
CA LYS A 96 -22.41 12.65 -1.32
C LYS A 96 -22.21 11.97 0.02
N ILE A 97 -20.97 11.68 0.38
CA ILE A 97 -20.63 11.27 1.74
C ILE A 97 -20.78 12.46 2.70
N ASP A 98 -21.39 12.22 3.85
CA ASP A 98 -21.36 13.16 4.99
C ASP A 98 -20.06 13.00 5.77
N PHE A 99 -19.24 14.05 5.74
CA PHE A 99 -17.94 14.11 6.40
C PHE A 99 -17.98 14.81 7.78
N THR A 100 -19.16 15.06 8.36
CA THR A 100 -19.32 15.88 9.57
C THR A 100 -18.55 15.34 10.78
N ASN A 101 -18.43 14.01 10.93
CA ASN A 101 -17.84 13.36 12.11
C ASN A 101 -16.57 12.56 11.81
N ILE A 102 -15.82 12.97 10.79
CA ILE A 102 -14.63 12.25 10.34
C ILE A 102 -13.49 13.21 10.05
N ALA A 103 -12.28 12.81 10.45
CA ALA A 103 -11.06 13.46 10.02
C ALA A 103 -10.41 12.66 8.88
N PHE A 104 -9.91 13.35 7.86
CA PHE A 104 -9.12 12.76 6.78
C PHE A 104 -7.65 13.04 7.04
N VAL A 105 -6.87 11.97 7.10
CA VAL A 105 -5.45 12.04 7.37
C VAL A 105 -4.71 11.34 6.24
N TYR A 106 -3.96 12.11 5.47
CA TYR A 106 -3.05 11.60 4.47
C TYR A 106 -1.83 11.00 5.16
N VAL A 107 -1.50 9.75 4.85
CA VAL A 107 -0.36 9.04 5.43
C VAL A 107 0.77 8.94 4.41
N LYS A 108 1.89 9.59 4.72
CA LYS A 108 3.10 9.59 3.90
C LYS A 108 3.71 8.20 3.85
N GLN A 109 4.21 7.85 2.68
CA GLN A 109 4.91 6.59 2.44
C GLN A 109 6.43 6.79 2.52
N SER A 110 7.19 5.70 2.62
CA SER A 110 8.64 5.75 2.90
C SER A 110 9.42 6.62 1.89
N GLN A 111 9.08 6.53 0.60
CA GLN A 111 9.71 7.31 -0.46
C GLN A 111 9.42 8.80 -0.40
N MET A 112 8.29 9.20 0.20
CA MET A 112 7.93 10.61 0.39
C MET A 112 8.73 11.25 1.54
N ILE A 113 9.08 10.44 2.54
CA ILE A 113 9.90 10.86 3.69
C ILE A 113 11.39 10.86 3.31
N GLN A 114 11.81 9.90 2.47
CA GLN A 114 13.19 9.69 2.07
C GLN A 114 13.42 10.07 0.60
N THR A 115 12.84 11.20 0.18
CA THR A 115 12.87 11.72 -1.21
C THR A 115 14.25 11.67 -1.85
N GLN A 116 15.28 12.08 -1.11
CA GLN A 116 16.66 12.14 -1.57
C GLN A 116 17.23 10.78 -1.98
N ASN A 117 16.72 9.69 -1.40
CA ASN A 117 17.18 8.33 -1.69
C ASN A 117 16.74 7.82 -3.07
N TYR A 118 15.78 8.50 -3.69
CA TYR A 118 15.20 8.13 -4.97
C TYR A 118 15.69 8.98 -6.14
N ALA A 119 16.49 10.02 -5.88
CA ALA A 119 17.06 10.90 -6.91
C ALA A 119 18.19 10.25 -7.73
N GLN A 120 18.66 9.07 -7.32
CA GLN A 120 19.69 8.28 -8.00
C GLN A 120 19.31 6.80 -8.00
N THR A 121 19.87 6.03 -8.93
CA THR A 121 19.68 4.58 -8.99
C THR A 121 19.86 3.91 -7.62
N ARG A 122 18.82 3.21 -7.17
CA ARG A 122 18.79 2.54 -5.87
C ARG A 122 18.78 1.02 -6.03
N ALA A 123 19.51 0.33 -5.16
CA ALA A 123 19.55 -1.13 -5.14
C ALA A 123 18.17 -1.70 -4.75
N TYR A 124 17.74 -2.76 -5.43
CA TYR A 124 16.39 -3.30 -5.28
C TYR A 124 16.07 -3.75 -3.85
N ASN A 125 17.01 -4.38 -3.16
CA ASN A 125 16.84 -4.80 -1.77
C ASN A 125 16.60 -3.64 -0.78
N LEU A 126 17.09 -2.44 -1.08
CA LEU A 126 16.78 -1.25 -0.28
C LEU A 126 15.38 -0.73 -0.60
N ILE A 127 14.96 -0.81 -1.86
CA ILE A 127 13.59 -0.48 -2.28
C ILE A 127 12.57 -1.45 -1.65
N GLU A 128 12.90 -2.73 -1.54
CA GLU A 128 12.06 -3.72 -0.84
C GLU A 128 11.87 -3.36 0.64
N GLN A 129 12.92 -2.89 1.31
CA GLN A 129 12.81 -2.40 2.68
C GLN A 129 11.93 -1.15 2.76
N ASP A 130 12.04 -0.25 1.78
CA ASP A 130 11.24 0.97 1.76
C ASP A 130 9.75 0.67 1.52
N ALA A 131 9.43 -0.30 0.66
CA ALA A 131 8.07 -0.82 0.47
C ALA A 131 7.48 -1.36 1.79
N GLN A 132 8.23 -2.18 2.52
CA GLN A 132 7.80 -2.68 3.83
C GLN A 132 7.65 -1.54 4.85
N GLN A 133 8.54 -0.55 4.82
CA GLN A 133 8.46 0.61 5.70
C GLN A 133 7.19 1.44 5.47
N SER A 134 6.70 1.56 4.23
CA SER A 134 5.41 2.24 3.95
C SER A 134 4.23 1.57 4.67
N ALA A 135 4.19 0.23 4.69
CA ALA A 135 3.17 -0.53 5.43
C ALA A 135 3.30 -0.34 6.94
N ASP A 136 4.54 -0.29 7.45
CA ASP A 136 4.82 -0.08 8.88
C ASP A 136 4.40 1.32 9.34
N ILE A 137 4.65 2.35 8.52
CA ILE A 137 4.19 3.71 8.78
C ILE A 137 2.66 3.76 8.84
N LEU A 138 1.97 3.17 7.85
CA LEU A 138 0.51 3.14 7.82
C LEU A 138 -0.08 2.45 9.06
N TYR A 139 0.50 1.31 9.45
CA TYR A 139 0.11 0.61 10.67
C TYR A 139 0.36 1.44 11.94
N GLN A 140 1.48 2.15 12.04
CA GLN A 140 1.78 2.98 13.21
C GLN A 140 0.76 4.11 13.39
N VAL A 141 0.37 4.78 12.30
CA VAL A 141 -0.66 5.82 12.34
C VAL A 141 -2.02 5.22 12.72
N ALA A 142 -2.40 4.08 12.14
CA ALA A 142 -3.63 3.38 12.49
C ALA A 142 -3.67 2.99 13.97
N LYS A 143 -2.60 2.36 14.45
CA LYS A 143 -2.44 1.95 15.85
C LYS A 143 -2.51 3.14 16.80
N TYR A 144 -1.91 4.28 16.45
CA TYR A 144 -1.97 5.50 17.25
C TYR A 144 -3.43 5.95 17.46
N TYR A 145 -4.20 6.13 16.39
CA TYR A 145 -5.60 6.57 16.52
C TYR A 145 -6.50 5.52 17.19
N LYS A 146 -6.30 4.22 16.91
CA LYS A 146 -7.02 3.16 17.64
C LYS A 146 -6.72 3.19 19.14
N SER A 147 -5.48 3.48 19.54
CA SER A 147 -5.12 3.58 20.96
C SER A 147 -5.81 4.74 21.69
N GLN A 148 -6.32 5.73 20.94
CA GLN A 148 -7.13 6.83 21.46
C GLN A 148 -8.64 6.53 21.47
N GLY A 149 -9.04 5.29 21.15
CA GLY A 149 -10.43 4.88 21.10
C GLY A 149 -11.20 5.39 19.88
N LYS A 150 -10.49 5.82 18.83
CA LYS A 150 -11.08 6.27 17.56
C LYS A 150 -11.51 5.06 16.72
N THR A 151 -12.53 5.25 15.89
CA THR A 151 -12.79 4.36 14.74
C THR A 151 -11.81 4.70 13.62
N VAL A 152 -11.10 3.71 13.09
CA VAL A 152 -10.05 3.91 12.08
C VAL A 152 -10.38 3.17 10.81
N TYR A 153 -10.57 3.93 9.73
CA TYR A 153 -10.70 3.42 8.38
C TYR A 153 -9.41 3.63 7.60
N VAL A 154 -9.05 2.69 6.76
CA VAL A 154 -7.82 2.74 5.95
C VAL A 154 -8.18 2.57 4.49
N GLN A 155 -7.82 3.53 3.66
CA GLN A 155 -8.03 3.50 2.22
C GLN A 155 -6.70 3.63 1.49
N GLY A 156 -6.54 2.91 0.40
CA GLY A 156 -5.40 3.06 -0.48
C GLY A 156 -5.76 2.84 -1.93
N ALA A 157 -5.22 3.67 -2.82
CA ALA A 157 -5.45 3.58 -4.26
C ALA A 157 -4.15 3.27 -5.01
N SER A 158 -4.21 2.46 -6.07
CA SER A 158 -3.06 2.11 -6.89
C SER A 158 -1.89 1.56 -6.04
N HIS A 159 -0.71 2.17 -6.08
CA HIS A 159 0.40 1.84 -5.18
C HIS A 159 0.01 1.82 -3.69
N GLY A 160 -0.77 2.81 -3.23
CA GLY A 160 -1.25 2.87 -1.86
C GLY A 160 -2.17 1.70 -1.50
N GLY A 161 -2.90 1.14 -2.46
CA GLY A 161 -3.68 -0.08 -2.26
C GLY A 161 -2.79 -1.30 -1.98
N PHE A 162 -1.62 -1.41 -2.62
CA PHE A 162 -0.62 -2.42 -2.24
C PHE A 162 -0.02 -2.16 -0.86
N VAL A 163 0.18 -0.90 -0.44
CA VAL A 163 0.60 -0.57 0.92
C VAL A 163 -0.43 -1.05 1.95
N VAL A 164 -1.72 -0.89 1.66
CA VAL A 164 -2.82 -1.42 2.49
C VAL A 164 -2.79 -2.95 2.54
N LEU A 165 -2.62 -3.63 1.39
CA LEU A 165 -2.49 -5.09 1.35
C LEU A 165 -1.27 -5.59 2.14
N ALA A 166 -0.14 -4.89 2.06
CA ALA A 166 1.05 -5.19 2.85
C ALA A 166 0.82 -5.02 4.36
N MET A 167 0.12 -3.96 4.77
CA MET A 167 -0.28 -3.76 6.16
C MET A 167 -1.21 -4.90 6.63
N LEU A 168 -2.24 -5.24 5.84
CA LEU A 168 -3.15 -6.35 6.13
C LEU A 168 -2.42 -7.68 6.27
N ALA A 169 -1.52 -7.99 5.32
CA ALA A 169 -0.73 -9.21 5.33
C ALA A 169 0.14 -9.33 6.58
N LYS A 170 0.77 -8.23 7.02
CA LYS A 170 1.72 -8.21 8.12
C LYS A 170 1.08 -8.08 9.50
N TYR A 171 0.00 -7.31 9.61
CA TYR A 171 -0.61 -6.92 10.89
C TYR A 171 -2.02 -7.44 11.10
N GLY A 172 -2.65 -7.98 10.06
CA GLY A 172 -3.96 -8.61 10.10
C GLY A 172 -5.15 -7.65 10.01
N PRO A 173 -6.36 -8.19 9.76
CA PRO A 173 -7.59 -7.41 9.57
C PRO A 173 -8.03 -6.62 10.81
N GLN A 174 -7.49 -6.91 12.00
CA GLN A 174 -7.76 -6.16 13.23
C GLN A 174 -7.00 -4.82 13.33
N ALA A 175 -6.04 -4.58 12.43
CA ALA A 175 -5.17 -3.40 12.47
C ALA A 175 -5.92 -2.09 12.19
N ALA A 176 -7.08 -2.15 11.53
CA ALA A 176 -8.04 -1.07 11.37
C ALA A 176 -9.45 -1.62 11.61
N ASP A 177 -10.46 -0.76 11.61
CA ASP A 177 -11.86 -1.20 11.72
C ASP A 177 -12.43 -1.58 10.35
N ALA A 178 -11.96 -0.94 9.28
CA ALA A 178 -12.24 -1.35 7.91
C ALA A 178 -11.18 -0.85 6.92
N PHE A 179 -11.08 -1.53 5.77
CA PHE A 179 -10.11 -1.29 4.71
C PHE A 179 -10.79 -1.14 3.36
N LEU A 180 -10.32 -0.20 2.54
CA LEU A 180 -10.72 -0.06 1.15
C LEU A 180 -9.49 -0.03 0.25
N VAL A 181 -9.34 -1.05 -0.58
CA VAL A 181 -8.28 -1.14 -1.60
C VAL A 181 -8.88 -0.76 -2.96
N GLN A 182 -8.20 0.10 -3.71
CA GLN A 182 -8.66 0.58 -4.99
C GLN A 182 -7.60 0.41 -6.07
N SER A 183 -7.99 -0.13 -7.23
CA SER A 183 -7.12 -0.31 -8.41
C SER A 183 -5.78 -0.96 -8.05
N SER A 184 -5.83 -2.11 -7.39
CA SER A 184 -4.65 -2.92 -7.05
C SER A 184 -4.89 -4.40 -7.36
N ARG A 185 -3.90 -5.24 -7.11
CA ARG A 185 -3.96 -6.70 -7.31
C ARG A 185 -3.56 -7.43 -6.03
N LEU A 186 -4.12 -8.62 -5.82
CA LEU A 186 -3.59 -9.52 -4.79
C LEU A 186 -2.40 -10.31 -5.35
N ASN A 187 -2.43 -10.59 -6.66
CA ASN A 187 -1.55 -11.52 -7.33
C ASN A 187 -1.08 -10.91 -8.65
N THR A 188 -0.28 -9.83 -8.58
CA THR A 188 0.27 -9.13 -9.75
C THR A 188 1.04 -10.09 -10.66
N PRO A 189 0.82 -10.08 -11.99
CA PRO A 189 1.52 -11.00 -12.89
C PRO A 189 3.04 -10.88 -12.80
N GLU A 190 3.74 -12.03 -12.76
CA GLU A 190 5.20 -12.08 -12.59
C GLU A 190 5.93 -11.31 -13.70
N ALA A 191 5.46 -11.39 -14.94
CA ALA A 191 6.04 -10.66 -16.06
C ALA A 191 5.98 -9.13 -15.89
N LEU A 192 4.93 -8.60 -15.25
CA LEU A 192 4.84 -7.17 -14.92
C LEU A 192 5.84 -6.79 -13.82
N ILE A 193 5.95 -7.63 -12.79
CA ILE A 193 6.94 -7.46 -11.71
C ILE A 193 8.37 -7.47 -12.28
N ASP A 194 8.67 -8.43 -13.14
CA ASP A 194 9.99 -8.60 -13.74
C ASP A 194 10.37 -7.44 -14.68
N ALA A 195 9.39 -6.92 -15.44
CA ALA A 195 9.58 -5.72 -16.25
C ALA A 195 10.00 -4.53 -15.38
N PHE A 196 9.24 -4.23 -14.33
CA PHE A 196 9.55 -3.13 -13.40
C PHE A 196 10.90 -3.32 -12.68
N LYS A 197 11.25 -4.55 -12.26
CA LYS A 197 12.58 -4.87 -11.70
C LYS A 197 13.71 -4.59 -12.69
N SER A 198 13.44 -4.82 -13.97
CA SER A 198 14.40 -4.71 -15.08
C SER A 198 14.45 -3.32 -15.71
N ASN A 199 13.90 -2.29 -15.04
CA ASN A 199 13.81 -0.91 -15.56
C ASN A 199 13.03 -0.81 -16.88
N GLN A 200 11.99 -1.64 -17.05
CA GLN A 200 11.08 -1.57 -18.19
C GLN A 200 9.72 -1.07 -17.72
N ARG A 201 9.00 -0.39 -18.61
CA ARG A 201 7.59 -0.08 -18.41
C ARG A 201 6.75 -1.24 -18.92
N ALA A 202 5.67 -1.54 -18.24
CA ALA A 202 4.70 -2.50 -18.72
C ALA A 202 3.30 -2.12 -18.24
N GLY A 203 2.32 -2.57 -18.99
CA GLY A 203 0.90 -2.32 -18.75
C GLY A 203 0.04 -3.21 -19.63
N PHE A 204 -1.26 -3.20 -19.38
CA PHE A 204 -2.24 -3.99 -20.10
C PHE A 204 -2.91 -3.15 -21.17
N VAL A 205 -3.12 -3.75 -22.34
CA VAL A 205 -3.78 -3.05 -23.44
C VAL A 205 -5.27 -3.39 -23.46
N TYR A 206 -6.08 -2.33 -23.55
CA TYR A 206 -7.53 -2.40 -23.76
C TYR A 206 -7.91 -1.42 -24.87
N ASP A 207 -9.04 -1.65 -25.53
CA ASP A 207 -9.59 -0.80 -26.59
C ASP A 207 -8.62 -0.54 -27.76
N ASN A 208 -7.70 -1.48 -28.03
CA ASN A 208 -6.74 -1.37 -29.12
C ASN A 208 -6.80 -2.60 -30.03
N SER A 209 -7.29 -2.40 -31.26
CA SER A 209 -7.44 -3.46 -32.27
C SER A 209 -6.12 -4.12 -32.71
N ALA A 210 -4.96 -3.55 -32.39
CA ALA A 210 -3.65 -4.12 -32.74
C ALA A 210 -3.15 -5.18 -31.74
N PHE A 211 -3.75 -5.28 -30.55
CA PHE A 211 -3.33 -6.18 -29.48
C PHE A 211 -4.51 -6.98 -28.95
N GLN A 212 -4.25 -8.08 -28.23
CA GLN A 212 -5.33 -8.77 -27.53
C GLN A 212 -5.75 -7.95 -26.30
N GLU A 213 -7.06 -7.83 -26.07
CA GLU A 213 -7.54 -7.16 -24.85
C GLU A 213 -7.04 -7.89 -23.60
N GLY A 214 -6.50 -7.14 -22.64
CA GLY A 214 -5.87 -7.69 -21.45
C GLY A 214 -4.49 -8.31 -21.70
N GLU A 215 -3.89 -8.10 -22.88
CA GLU A 215 -2.50 -8.48 -23.13
C GLU A 215 -1.55 -7.56 -22.35
N LEU A 216 -0.62 -8.16 -21.61
CA LEU A 216 0.49 -7.44 -20.99
C LEU A 216 1.52 -7.08 -22.06
N ILE A 217 1.76 -5.78 -22.23
CA ILE A 217 2.81 -5.27 -23.10
C ILE A 217 3.96 -4.77 -22.24
N ILE A 218 5.16 -5.22 -22.58
CA ILE A 218 6.42 -4.75 -22.00
C ILE A 218 7.06 -3.81 -23.01
N HIS A 219 7.21 -2.55 -22.64
CA HIS A 219 7.91 -1.56 -23.44
C HIS A 219 9.42 -1.75 -23.23
N THR A 220 10.10 -2.11 -24.31
CA THR A 220 11.56 -2.33 -24.31
C THR A 220 12.34 -1.03 -24.09
N ASP A 221 11.73 0.11 -24.45
CA ASP A 221 12.25 1.44 -24.21
C ASP A 221 11.29 2.18 -23.28
N TYR A 222 11.83 2.81 -22.24
CA TYR A 222 11.09 3.62 -21.26
C TYR A 222 10.37 4.84 -21.89
N TRP A 223 10.55 5.04 -23.20
CA TRP A 223 10.12 6.14 -24.07
C TRP A 223 9.83 5.53 -25.47
N LEU A 224 8.71 5.77 -26.17
CA LEU A 224 8.52 6.99 -26.96
C LEU A 224 7.14 7.09 -27.65
N GLU A 225 6.63 8.33 -27.69
CA GLU A 225 6.22 8.94 -28.97
C GLU A 225 6.67 10.42 -29.10
N SER A 226 6.94 11.14 -28.00
CA SER A 226 7.32 12.57 -28.01
C SER A 226 8.83 12.89 -27.92
N CYS A 227 9.73 11.92 -27.74
CA CYS A 227 11.17 12.10 -28.01
C CYS A 227 11.59 11.43 -29.33
N GLN A 228 10.81 11.66 -30.39
CA GLN A 228 11.38 11.67 -31.73
C GLN A 228 12.51 12.72 -31.76
N PRO A 229 13.66 12.48 -32.42
CA PRO A 229 14.57 13.56 -32.75
C PRO A 229 13.75 14.60 -33.53
N ARG A 230 13.89 15.89 -33.21
CA ARG A 230 13.61 16.90 -34.24
C ARG A 230 14.45 16.51 -35.45
N GLN A 231 13.89 16.68 -36.65
CA GLN A 231 14.37 16.16 -37.94
C GLN A 231 15.84 16.45 -38.31
N ASP A 232 16.60 17.11 -37.44
CA ASP A 232 17.93 17.65 -37.63
C ASP A 232 18.95 17.32 -36.52
N ILE A 233 18.64 16.47 -35.53
CA ILE A 233 19.63 16.11 -34.50
C ILE A 233 19.86 14.59 -34.44
N ALA A 234 21.06 14.19 -34.88
CA ALA A 234 21.58 12.84 -34.77
C ALA A 234 21.73 12.40 -33.30
N LEU A 235 21.36 11.15 -33.04
CA LEU A 235 21.46 10.42 -31.78
C LEU A 235 22.93 10.25 -31.32
N ASP A 236 23.49 11.28 -30.69
CA ASP A 236 24.73 11.16 -29.88
C ASP A 236 24.75 12.04 -28.61
N SER A 237 23.62 12.62 -28.20
CA SER A 237 23.54 13.39 -26.95
C SER A 237 22.13 13.44 -26.37
N CYS A 238 21.72 12.41 -25.64
CA CYS A 238 20.46 12.41 -24.88
C CYS A 238 20.75 12.15 -23.40
N ALA A 239 21.07 13.24 -22.68
CA ALA A 239 20.60 13.54 -21.33
C ALA A 239 21.47 14.68 -20.78
N SER A 240 20.87 15.85 -20.62
CA SER A 240 21.31 16.75 -19.54
C SER A 240 21.26 15.98 -18.21
N ASN A 241 22.09 16.32 -17.22
CA ASN A 241 22.07 15.64 -15.90
C ASN A 241 20.65 15.60 -15.28
N SER A 242 19.81 16.59 -15.57
CA SER A 242 18.41 16.64 -15.16
C SER A 242 17.52 15.53 -15.76
N GLU A 243 17.70 15.17 -17.03
CA GLU A 243 16.91 14.11 -17.67
C GLU A 243 17.28 12.72 -17.14
N ARG A 244 18.57 12.50 -16.82
CA ARG A 244 19.03 11.25 -16.20
C ARG A 244 18.39 11.05 -14.82
N SER A 245 18.40 12.09 -13.97
CA SER A 245 17.81 12.00 -12.63
C SER A 245 16.30 11.71 -12.65
N ILE A 246 15.57 12.19 -13.66
CA ILE A 246 14.13 11.89 -13.82
C ILE A 246 13.93 10.42 -14.19
N VAL A 247 14.73 9.89 -15.11
CA VAL A 247 14.65 8.47 -15.50
C VAL A 247 14.99 7.55 -14.32
N GLU A 248 16.06 7.86 -13.58
CA GLU A 248 16.46 7.08 -12.40
C GLU A 248 15.38 7.12 -11.30
N LEU A 249 14.78 8.30 -11.07
CA LEU A 249 13.65 8.44 -10.16
C LEU A 249 12.49 7.52 -10.55
N GLN A 250 12.09 7.54 -11.82
CA GLN A 250 10.97 6.73 -12.28
C GLN A 250 11.27 5.23 -12.23
N GLN A 251 12.50 4.82 -12.60
CA GLN A 251 12.94 3.43 -12.47
C GLN A 251 12.89 2.94 -11.02
N ASN A 252 13.27 3.80 -10.07
CA ASN A 252 13.15 3.47 -8.67
C ASN A 252 11.68 3.40 -8.20
N MET A 253 10.80 4.27 -8.71
CA MET A 253 9.36 4.22 -8.45
C MET A 253 8.73 2.91 -8.98
N ASP A 254 9.13 2.46 -10.16
CA ASP A 254 8.63 1.20 -10.74
C ASP A 254 9.13 -0.01 -9.97
N LYS A 255 10.40 0.00 -9.57
CA LYS A 255 10.94 -1.01 -8.64
C LYS A 255 10.20 -1.01 -7.32
N LEU A 256 9.78 0.16 -6.82
CA LEU A 256 9.01 0.26 -5.59
C LEU A 256 7.62 -0.36 -5.75
N ASN A 257 6.96 -0.12 -6.90
CA ASN A 257 5.75 -0.84 -7.30
C ASN A 257 5.98 -2.36 -7.35
N ALA A 258 7.04 -2.82 -8.03
CA ALA A 258 7.37 -4.24 -8.09
C ALA A 258 7.63 -4.84 -6.71
N ALA A 259 8.34 -4.12 -5.83
CA ALA A 259 8.67 -4.59 -4.49
C ALA A 259 7.42 -4.80 -3.63
N ILE A 260 6.51 -3.83 -3.60
CA ILE A 260 5.26 -3.97 -2.84
C ILE A 260 4.28 -4.96 -3.50
N ALA A 261 4.34 -5.13 -4.83
CA ALA A 261 3.45 -6.02 -5.57
C ALA A 261 3.98 -7.47 -5.72
N THR A 262 5.23 -7.74 -5.36
CA THR A 262 5.86 -9.07 -5.44
C THR A 262 5.18 -10.13 -4.54
N PRO A 263 4.77 -9.81 -3.29
CA PRO A 263 4.06 -10.78 -2.46
C PRO A 263 2.78 -11.30 -3.13
N ARG A 264 2.56 -12.61 -3.03
CA ARG A 264 1.32 -13.26 -3.47
C ARG A 264 0.27 -13.14 -2.38
N TYR A 265 -0.49 -12.05 -2.37
CA TYR A 265 -1.38 -11.72 -1.28
C TYR A 265 -2.52 -12.71 -1.11
N VAL A 266 -2.97 -13.41 -2.17
CA VAL A 266 -3.92 -14.52 -2.01
C VAL A 266 -3.37 -15.56 -1.02
N SER A 267 -2.13 -15.99 -1.21
CA SER A 267 -1.50 -17.00 -0.34
C SER A 267 -1.21 -16.49 1.07
N ILE A 268 -0.86 -15.21 1.21
CA ILE A 268 -0.52 -14.64 2.52
C ILE A 268 -1.78 -14.34 3.33
N LEU A 269 -2.82 -13.81 2.70
CA LEU A 269 -4.07 -13.46 3.36
C LEU A 269 -4.94 -14.69 3.64
N ASP A 270 -4.66 -15.84 3.02
CA ASP A 270 -5.40 -17.09 3.29
C ASP A 270 -5.32 -17.56 4.75
N GLN A 271 -4.30 -17.11 5.48
CA GLN A 271 -4.17 -17.36 6.92
C GLN A 271 -5.31 -16.74 7.76
N TYR A 272 -6.04 -15.76 7.21
CA TYR A 272 -7.19 -15.14 7.86
C TYR A 272 -8.48 -15.80 7.37
N ASP A 273 -9.34 -16.18 8.30
CA ASP A 273 -10.64 -16.81 7.98
C ASP A 273 -11.67 -15.80 7.50
N ASP A 274 -11.52 -14.54 7.91
CA ASP A 274 -12.50 -13.47 7.71
C ASP A 274 -11.81 -12.18 7.27
N LEU A 275 -12.24 -11.65 6.12
CA LEU A 275 -11.86 -10.37 5.53
C LEU A 275 -13.12 -9.52 5.27
N SER A 276 -14.20 -9.69 6.05
CA SER A 276 -15.45 -8.95 5.84
C SER A 276 -15.35 -7.45 6.06
N ASN A 277 -14.25 -6.97 6.65
CA ASN A 277 -13.94 -5.56 6.81
C ASN A 277 -13.06 -5.01 5.67
N LEU A 278 -12.85 -5.77 4.60
CA LEU A 278 -12.14 -5.37 3.39
C LEU A 278 -13.12 -5.12 2.24
N GLY A 279 -13.08 -3.91 1.68
CA GLY A 279 -13.63 -3.56 0.39
C GLY A 279 -12.56 -3.51 -0.69
N PHE A 280 -12.93 -3.90 -1.91
CA PHE A 280 -12.05 -3.85 -3.08
C PHE A 280 -12.77 -3.23 -4.26
N THR A 281 -12.26 -2.11 -4.78
CA THR A 281 -12.78 -1.47 -6.00
C THR A 281 -11.78 -1.66 -7.13
N PHE A 282 -12.26 -2.07 -8.31
CA PHE A 282 -11.39 -2.33 -9.46
C PHE A 282 -12.16 -2.23 -10.78
N ALA A 283 -11.44 -1.91 -11.86
CA ALA A 283 -11.95 -2.04 -13.21
C ALA A 283 -11.53 -3.38 -13.83
N ASN A 284 -12.39 -3.97 -14.64
CA ASN A 284 -12.02 -5.17 -15.40
C ASN A 284 -10.99 -4.88 -16.51
N ASN A 285 -10.86 -3.62 -16.93
CA ASN A 285 -9.97 -3.13 -17.97
C ASN A 285 -8.87 -2.18 -17.44
N ASP A 286 -8.38 -2.41 -16.22
CA ASP A 286 -7.30 -1.62 -15.62
C ASP A 286 -6.00 -1.75 -16.44
N GLU A 287 -5.60 -0.69 -17.15
CA GLU A 287 -4.46 -0.68 -18.07
C GLU A 287 -3.09 -0.71 -17.37
N GLN A 288 -3.01 -0.46 -16.06
CA GLN A 288 -1.74 -0.45 -15.34
C GLN A 288 -1.44 -1.79 -14.69
N LEU A 289 -2.46 -2.43 -14.12
CA LEU A 289 -2.32 -3.64 -13.30
C LEU A 289 -3.17 -4.81 -13.78
N GLY A 290 -4.05 -4.60 -14.75
CA GLY A 290 -5.04 -5.57 -15.19
C GLY A 290 -6.18 -5.71 -14.19
N GLY A 291 -7.34 -6.22 -14.64
CA GLY A 291 -8.42 -6.56 -13.73
C GLY A 291 -8.05 -7.69 -12.75
N LEU A 292 -8.83 -7.85 -11.68
CA LEU A 292 -8.71 -9.03 -10.82
C LEU A 292 -8.96 -10.30 -11.63
N SER A 293 -8.14 -11.32 -11.40
CA SER A 293 -8.39 -12.66 -11.94
C SER A 293 -9.56 -13.35 -11.23
N ALA A 294 -10.14 -14.36 -11.87
CA ALA A 294 -11.20 -15.16 -11.27
C ALA A 294 -10.77 -15.82 -9.94
N GLU A 295 -9.49 -16.19 -9.80
CA GLU A 295 -8.92 -16.73 -8.55
C GLU A 295 -8.96 -15.67 -7.44
N GLU A 296 -8.50 -14.45 -7.73
CA GLU A 296 -8.48 -13.34 -6.76
C GLU A 296 -9.90 -12.96 -6.32
N SER A 297 -10.83 -12.78 -7.25
CA SER A 297 -12.22 -12.45 -6.94
C SER A 297 -12.90 -13.56 -6.14
N THR A 298 -12.70 -14.83 -6.52
CA THR A 298 -13.25 -15.99 -5.79
C THR A 298 -12.70 -16.04 -4.37
N PHE A 299 -11.40 -15.86 -4.19
CA PHE A 299 -10.75 -15.83 -2.88
C PHE A 299 -11.35 -14.73 -1.99
N LEU A 300 -11.42 -13.49 -2.49
CA LEU A 300 -11.97 -12.36 -1.74
C LEU A 300 -13.42 -12.60 -1.32
N THR A 301 -14.28 -13.05 -2.24
CA THR A 301 -15.68 -13.37 -1.93
C THR A 301 -15.81 -14.49 -0.90
N GLN A 302 -14.98 -15.54 -0.99
CA GLN A 302 -14.99 -16.64 -0.02
C GLN A 302 -14.56 -16.21 1.39
N LYS A 303 -13.68 -15.21 1.49
CA LYS A 303 -13.24 -14.60 2.75
C LYS A 303 -14.19 -13.50 3.24
N GLY A 304 -15.29 -13.22 2.53
CA GLY A 304 -16.30 -12.25 2.93
C GLY A 304 -16.01 -10.80 2.55
N ALA A 305 -14.93 -10.53 1.80
CA ALA A 305 -14.64 -9.18 1.33
C ALA A 305 -15.68 -8.69 0.31
N ILE A 306 -15.90 -7.37 0.28
CA ILE A 306 -16.91 -6.71 -0.56
C ILE A 306 -16.24 -6.23 -1.85
N LEU A 307 -16.80 -6.60 -3.00
CA LEU A 307 -16.22 -6.30 -4.32
C LEU A 307 -17.08 -5.28 -5.07
N PHE A 308 -16.41 -4.26 -5.61
CA PHE A 308 -16.98 -3.22 -6.45
C PHE A 308 -16.28 -3.23 -7.80
N GLU A 309 -16.77 -4.08 -8.71
CA GLU A 309 -16.27 -4.14 -10.07
C GLU A 309 -16.90 -3.05 -10.94
N VAL A 310 -16.08 -2.41 -11.77
CA VAL A 310 -16.51 -1.49 -12.82
C VAL A 310 -16.17 -2.06 -14.18
N GLU A 311 -17.19 -2.20 -15.02
CA GLU A 311 -17.00 -2.49 -16.43
C GLU A 311 -16.52 -1.21 -17.15
N GLY A 312 -15.34 -1.27 -17.78
CA GLY A 312 -14.92 -0.19 -18.69
C GLY A 312 -14.47 1.13 -18.03
N GLY A 313 -13.77 1.08 -16.89
CA GLY A 313 -13.36 2.28 -16.13
C GLY A 313 -11.89 2.69 -16.21
N GLY A 314 -11.00 1.80 -16.68
CA GLY A 314 -9.55 1.99 -16.61
C GLY A 314 -9.02 2.11 -15.17
N HIS A 315 -7.73 2.37 -15.01
CA HIS A 315 -7.05 2.36 -13.71
C HIS A 315 -7.58 3.41 -12.74
N VAL A 316 -7.81 4.64 -13.21
CA VAL A 316 -8.28 5.75 -12.37
C VAL A 316 -9.81 5.79 -12.33
N GLY A 317 -10.46 5.86 -13.49
CA GLY A 317 -11.91 6.07 -13.60
C GLY A 317 -12.74 4.98 -12.91
N GLY A 318 -12.28 3.72 -12.97
CA GLY A 318 -12.94 2.59 -12.33
C GLY A 318 -13.02 2.72 -10.82
N ALA A 319 -11.90 3.01 -10.15
CA ALA A 319 -11.87 3.21 -8.70
C ALA A 319 -12.77 4.37 -8.27
N LEU A 320 -12.73 5.50 -8.99
CA LEU A 320 -13.51 6.68 -8.65
C LEU A 320 -15.02 6.45 -8.78
N THR A 321 -15.45 5.72 -9.81
CA THR A 321 -16.87 5.48 -10.11
C THR A 321 -17.62 4.79 -8.96
N LYS A 322 -16.94 3.90 -8.23
CA LYS A 322 -17.56 3.15 -7.11
C LYS A 322 -17.10 3.61 -5.74
N GLN A 323 -16.28 4.65 -5.65
CA GLN A 323 -15.70 5.07 -4.39
C GLN A 323 -16.74 5.45 -3.33
N VAL A 324 -17.72 6.30 -3.68
CA VAL A 324 -18.75 6.74 -2.72
C VAL A 324 -19.57 5.55 -2.23
N ALA A 325 -20.02 4.68 -3.14
CA ALA A 325 -20.75 3.46 -2.78
C ALA A 325 -19.91 2.55 -1.87
N ALA A 326 -18.63 2.35 -2.20
CA ALA A 326 -17.72 1.54 -1.40
C ALA A 326 -17.48 2.14 0.00
N MET A 327 -17.29 3.45 0.12
CA MET A 327 -17.15 4.12 1.41
C MET A 327 -18.43 4.00 2.26
N ARG A 328 -19.61 4.08 1.66
CA ARG A 328 -20.87 3.89 2.41
C ARG A 328 -21.02 2.47 2.94
N GLU A 329 -20.73 1.48 2.11
CA GLU A 329 -20.96 0.08 2.45
C GLU A 329 -19.87 -0.48 3.37
N VAL A 330 -18.60 -0.19 3.08
CA VAL A 330 -17.45 -0.73 3.81
C VAL A 330 -17.15 0.07 5.07
N PHE A 331 -17.21 1.41 4.98
CA PHE A 331 -16.93 2.30 6.12
C PHE A 331 -18.20 2.75 6.85
N LEU A 332 -19.37 2.26 6.45
CA LEU A 332 -20.66 2.61 7.07
C LEU A 332 -20.88 4.12 7.14
N MET A 333 -20.36 4.86 6.16
CA MET A 333 -20.47 6.32 6.14
C MET A 333 -21.86 6.77 5.69
N PRO A 334 -22.49 7.72 6.39
CA PRO A 334 -23.79 8.26 5.98
C PRO A 334 -23.68 9.11 4.72
N SER A 335 -24.79 9.21 3.97
CA SER A 335 -24.96 10.17 2.90
C SER A 335 -25.45 11.52 3.44
N GLN A 336 -25.16 12.62 2.73
CA GLN A 336 -25.69 13.96 3.03
C GLN A 336 -27.19 14.10 2.80
#